data_AF-A0AAV0V827-F1
#
_entry.id   AF-A0AAV0V827-F1
#
_cell.length_a   1.000
_cell.length_b   1.000
_cell.length_c   1.000
_cell.angle_alpha   90.00
_cell.angle_beta   90.00
_cell.angle_gamma   90.00
#
_symmetry.space_group_name_H-M   'P 1'
#
loop_
_entity.id
_entity.type
_entity.pdbx_description
1 polymer ?
#
loop_
_entity_poly.entity_id
_entity_poly.type
_entity_poly.pdbx_seq_one_letter_code
_entity_poly.pdbx_strand_id
1 'polypeptide(L)'
;MPTIRRQLDRLFAVHMVIAVVMGVLCFLTPHSFMSPILGDASNTHVAHEFVRLYGALTLAQGWMVWRTRLVSDALIRRTFCQAYCICFLLQAMALLRAQVTSPESHSMLHWVNILLLGGLGGVYGYFLVFKTIKAFELPGMDKGLL
;
A
#
# COMPACT_ATOMS: atom_id res chain seq x y z
N MET A 1 1.19 19.13 17.60
CA MET A 1 2.09 19.02 16.42
C MET A 1 3.02 17.80 16.45
N PRO A 2 3.79 17.45 17.51
CA PRO A 2 4.73 16.31 17.46
C PRO A 2 4.04 14.92 17.44
N THR A 3 2.81 14.83 17.94
CA THR A 3 2.04 13.58 18.02
C THR A 3 1.58 13.06 16.67
N ILE A 4 1.15 13.93 15.75
CA ILE A 4 0.69 13.53 14.40
C ILE A 4 1.86 13.01 13.57
N ARG A 5 3.02 13.70 13.64
CA ARG A 5 4.27 13.24 13.00
C ARG A 5 4.65 11.85 13.49
N ARG A 6 4.62 11.62 14.81
CA ARG A 6 4.92 10.31 15.42
C ARG A 6 3.94 9.21 15.00
N GLN A 7 2.66 9.53 14.84
CA GLN A 7 1.65 8.59 14.34
C GLN A 7 1.91 8.23 12.88
N LEU A 8 2.25 9.21 12.03
CA LEU A 8 2.57 8.97 10.63
C LEU A 8 3.88 8.18 10.47
N ASP A 9 4.90 8.49 11.26
CA ASP A 9 6.16 7.73 11.29
C ASP A 9 5.93 6.27 11.72
N ARG A 10 4.99 6.03 12.65
CA ARG A 10 4.60 4.67 13.05
C ARG A 10 3.85 3.95 11.93
N LEU A 11 2.94 4.63 11.23
CA LEU A 11 2.25 4.07 10.07
C LEU A 11 3.26 3.67 8.98
N PHE A 12 4.21 4.55 8.66
CA PHE A 12 5.29 4.27 7.71
C PHE A 12 6.21 3.14 8.17
N ALA A 13 6.54 3.06 9.46
CA ALA A 13 7.33 1.95 9.99
C ALA A 13 6.61 0.60 9.88
N VAL A 14 5.31 0.56 10.23
CA VAL A 14 4.50 -0.67 10.09
C VAL A 14 4.36 -1.06 8.62
N HIS A 15 4.09 -0.08 7.74
CA HIS A 15 4.00 -0.33 6.30
C HIS A 15 5.30 -0.91 5.74
N MET A 16 6.46 -0.38 6.14
CA MET A 16 7.76 -0.91 5.73
C MET A 16 7.96 -2.35 6.19
N VAL A 17 7.66 -2.69 7.45
CA VAL A 17 7.82 -4.07 7.96
C VAL A 17 6.96 -5.03 7.15
N ILE A 18 5.69 -4.68 6.91
CA ILE A 18 4.77 -5.49 6.12
C ILE A 18 5.27 -5.60 4.67
N ALA A 19 5.69 -4.50 4.05
CA ALA A 19 6.20 -4.48 2.68
C ALA A 19 7.47 -5.32 2.51
N VAL A 20 8.37 -5.31 3.50
CA VAL A 20 9.57 -6.15 3.49
C VAL A 20 9.21 -7.63 3.63
N VAL A 21 8.37 -7.98 4.61
CA VAL A 21 7.96 -9.38 4.82
C VAL A 21 7.22 -9.91 3.61
N MET A 22 6.19 -9.21 3.15
CA MET A 22 5.39 -9.61 1.99
C MET A 22 6.22 -9.59 0.69
N GLY A 23 7.07 -8.58 0.50
CA GLY A 23 7.92 -8.46 -0.67
C GLY A 23 8.97 -9.57 -0.76
N VAL A 24 9.62 -9.92 0.35
CA VAL A 24 10.57 -11.05 0.42
C VAL A 24 9.83 -12.37 0.18
N LEU A 25 8.68 -12.56 0.80
CA LEU A 25 7.86 -13.76 0.60
C LEU A 25 7.47 -13.91 -0.88
N CYS A 26 6.92 -12.88 -1.51
CA CYS A 26 6.54 -12.89 -2.93
C CYS A 26 7.74 -13.07 -3.87
N PHE A 27 8.90 -12.48 -3.55
CA PHE A 27 10.10 -12.57 -4.38
C PHE A 27 10.74 -13.96 -4.30
N LEU A 28 10.80 -14.55 -3.11
CA LEU A 28 11.43 -15.84 -2.85
C LEU A 28 10.48 -17.03 -2.98
N THR A 29 9.17 -16.82 -3.18
CA THR A 29 8.19 -17.92 -3.16
C THR A 29 8.58 -19.04 -4.14
N PRO A 30 8.78 -20.28 -3.66
CA PRO A 30 8.97 -21.44 -4.51
C PRO A 30 7.61 -21.96 -5.04
N HIS A 31 7.65 -22.53 -6.24
CA HIS A 31 6.49 -23.02 -7.01
C HIS A 31 5.48 -23.87 -6.20
N SER A 32 5.96 -24.59 -5.19
CA SER A 32 5.18 -25.53 -4.35
C SER A 32 4.17 -24.86 -3.42
N PHE A 33 4.35 -23.58 -3.07
CA PHE A 33 3.38 -22.85 -2.24
C PHE A 33 2.21 -22.28 -3.06
N MET A 34 2.40 -22.10 -4.37
CA MET A 34 1.44 -21.46 -5.26
C MET A 34 0.58 -22.44 -6.07
N SER A 35 0.99 -23.71 -6.22
CA SER A 35 0.18 -24.69 -6.97
C SER A 35 -1.23 -24.92 -6.41
N PRO A 36 -1.51 -24.93 -5.08
CA PRO A 36 -2.88 -25.06 -4.59
C PRO A 36 -3.68 -23.74 -4.66
N ILE A 37 -3.03 -22.60 -4.94
CA ILE A 37 -3.66 -21.27 -4.98
C ILE A 37 -3.94 -20.82 -6.42
N LEU A 38 -3.09 -21.20 -7.39
CA LEU A 38 -3.17 -20.73 -8.77
C LEU A 38 -3.78 -21.74 -9.78
N GLY A 39 -3.96 -23.01 -9.40
CA GLY A 39 -4.51 -24.02 -10.32
C GLY A 39 -3.53 -24.42 -11.44
N ASP A 40 -3.77 -25.59 -12.03
CA ASP A 40 -2.72 -26.34 -12.75
C ASP A 40 -2.39 -25.82 -14.16
N ALA A 41 -1.09 -25.87 -14.45
CA ALA A 41 -0.37 -25.94 -15.72
C ALA A 41 -0.88 -25.21 -16.99
N SER A 42 -0.52 -23.92 -17.13
CA SER A 42 0.02 -23.30 -18.38
C SER A 42 0.22 -21.79 -18.24
N ASN A 43 -0.67 -21.12 -17.50
CA ASN A 43 -0.58 -19.68 -17.19
C ASN A 43 0.27 -19.36 -15.94
N THR A 44 0.74 -20.40 -15.24
CA THR A 44 1.41 -20.32 -13.95
C THR A 44 2.81 -19.72 -14.02
N HIS A 45 3.55 -19.90 -15.12
CA HIS A 45 4.92 -19.35 -15.23
C HIS A 45 4.92 -17.82 -15.33
N VAL A 46 4.08 -17.27 -16.21
CA VAL A 46 3.94 -15.82 -16.39
C VAL A 46 3.39 -15.19 -15.11
N ALA A 47 2.34 -15.78 -14.53
CA ALA A 47 1.79 -15.31 -13.25
C ALA A 47 2.86 -15.29 -12.14
N HIS A 48 3.73 -16.30 -12.09
CA HIS A 48 4.81 -16.38 -11.11
C HIS A 48 5.88 -15.31 -11.30
N GLU A 49 6.27 -15.03 -12.55
CA GLU A 49 7.18 -13.92 -12.86
C GLU A 49 6.57 -12.56 -12.46
N PHE A 50 5.28 -12.35 -12.74
CA PHE A 50 4.57 -11.15 -12.29
C PHE A 50 4.55 -11.02 -10.76
N VAL A 51 4.38 -12.13 -10.02
CA VAL A 51 4.43 -12.13 -8.55
C VAL A 51 5.81 -11.72 -8.04
N ARG A 52 6.89 -12.22 -8.66
CA ARG A 52 8.26 -11.83 -8.31
C ARG A 52 8.53 -10.35 -8.58
N LEU A 53 8.10 -9.85 -9.73
CA LEU A 53 8.19 -8.42 -10.07
C LEU A 53 7.40 -7.57 -9.07
N TYR A 54 6.21 -8.01 -8.68
CA TYR A 54 5.40 -7.34 -7.67
C TYR A 54 6.08 -7.36 -6.29
N GLY A 55 6.73 -8.47 -5.93
CA GLY A 55 7.54 -8.60 -4.73
C GLY A 55 8.71 -7.61 -4.71
N ALA A 56 9.45 -7.50 -5.82
CA ALA A 56 10.55 -6.53 -5.97
C ALA A 56 10.07 -5.08 -5.86
N LEU A 57 8.95 -4.74 -6.50
CA LEU A 57 8.32 -3.41 -6.39
C LEU A 57 7.88 -3.13 -4.95
N THR A 58 7.29 -4.11 -4.27
CA THR A 58 6.85 -3.97 -2.88
C THR A 58 8.05 -3.71 -1.94
N LEU A 59 9.18 -4.38 -2.18
CA LEU A 59 10.42 -4.13 -1.44
C LEU A 59 10.95 -2.71 -1.67
N ALA A 60 10.98 -2.25 -2.93
CA ALA A 60 11.38 -0.89 -3.26
C ALA A 60 10.46 0.15 -2.60
N GLN A 61 9.15 -0.09 -2.60
CA GLN A 61 8.18 0.77 -1.92
C GLN A 61 8.41 0.80 -0.39
N GLY A 62 8.67 -0.35 0.24
CA GLY A 62 9.01 -0.43 1.66
C GLY A 62 10.26 0.38 2.02
N TRP A 63 11.28 0.32 1.16
CA TRP A 63 12.50 1.13 1.31
C TRP A 63 12.21 2.64 1.16
N MET A 64 11.44 3.03 0.15
CA MET A 64 11.05 4.44 -0.05
C MET A 64 10.34 5.00 1.18
N VAL A 65 9.35 4.27 1.72
CA VAL A 65 8.62 4.67 2.94
C VAL A 65 9.55 4.82 4.13
N TRP A 66 10.51 3.91 4.28
CA TRP A 66 11.52 4.02 5.34
C TRP A 66 12.33 5.31 5.23
N ARG A 67 12.82 5.64 4.03
CA ARG A 67 13.63 6.83 3.78
C ARG A 67 12.83 8.13 3.99
N THR A 68 11.54 8.13 3.64
CA THR A 68 10.65 9.29 3.85
C THR A 68 10.51 9.67 5.33
N ARG A 69 10.77 8.76 6.27
CA ARG A 69 10.78 9.07 7.72
C ARG A 69 11.93 10.02 8.12
N LEU A 70 13.04 10.02 7.38
CA LEU A 70 14.18 10.91 7.62
C LEU A 70 13.93 12.32 7.07
N VAL A 71 13.04 12.45 6.08
CA VAL A 71 12.69 13.73 5.47
C VAL A 71 11.70 14.45 6.37
N SER A 72 12.02 15.67 6.80
CA SER A 72 11.14 16.48 7.66
C SER A 72 10.13 17.33 6.88
N ASP A 73 10.19 17.30 5.55
CA ASP A 73 9.28 18.05 4.69
C ASP A 73 7.86 17.47 4.71
N ALA A 74 6.93 18.35 5.07
CA ALA A 74 5.50 18.14 5.09
C ALA A 74 4.93 17.74 3.71
N LEU A 75 5.37 18.44 2.66
CA LEU A 75 4.84 18.28 1.31
C LEU A 75 5.18 16.90 0.77
N ILE A 76 6.44 16.48 0.93
CA ILE A 76 6.91 15.15 0.51
C ILE A 76 6.09 14.06 1.21
N ARG A 77 5.92 14.14 2.52
CA ARG A 77 5.12 13.15 3.29
C ARG A 77 3.67 13.09 2.82
N ARG A 78 3.06 14.23 2.51
CA ARG A 78 1.71 14.31 1.96
C ARG A 78 1.62 13.64 0.59
N THR A 79 2.56 13.93 -0.32
CA THR A 79 2.59 13.31 -1.65
C THR A 79 2.72 11.79 -1.56
N PHE A 80 3.56 11.29 -0.65
CA PHE A 80 3.66 9.85 -0.39
C PHE A 80 2.33 9.26 0.10
N CYS A 81 1.66 9.88 1.06
CA CYS A 81 0.33 9.44 1.51
C CYS A 81 -0.69 9.45 0.35
N GLN A 82 -0.66 10.46 -0.53
CA GLN A 82 -1.56 10.54 -1.68
C GLN A 82 -1.29 9.41 -2.67
N ALA A 83 -0.02 9.19 -3.01
CA ALA A 83 0.39 8.13 -3.90
C ALA A 83 -0.03 6.75 -3.38
N TYR A 84 0.19 6.47 -2.08
CA TYR A 84 -0.23 5.19 -1.49
C TYR A 84 -1.75 5.04 -1.39
N CYS A 85 -2.48 6.11 -1.05
CA CYS A 85 -3.93 6.10 -1.05
C CYS A 85 -4.48 5.73 -2.44
N ILE A 86 -4.01 6.41 -3.48
CA ILE A 86 -4.42 6.16 -4.87
C ILE A 86 -4.03 4.74 -5.28
N CYS A 87 -2.80 4.33 -5.00
CA CYS A 87 -2.29 3.01 -5.35
C CYS A 87 -3.13 1.89 -4.73
N PHE A 88 -3.42 1.94 -3.42
CA PHE A 88 -4.21 0.88 -2.77
C PHE A 88 -5.68 0.87 -3.20
N LEU A 89 -6.28 2.04 -3.47
CA LEU A 89 -7.64 2.11 -4.01
C LEU A 89 -7.70 1.54 -5.43
N LEU A 90 -6.74 1.86 -6.29
CA LEU A 90 -6.66 1.29 -7.64
C LEU A 90 -6.45 -0.23 -7.61
N GLN A 91 -5.59 -0.72 -6.71
CA GLN A 91 -5.40 -2.16 -6.52
C GLN A 91 -6.69 -2.85 -6.04
N ALA A 92 -7.39 -2.27 -5.06
CA ALA A 92 -8.66 -2.80 -4.57
C ALA A 92 -9.73 -2.83 -5.68
N MET A 93 -9.82 -1.77 -6.50
CA MET A 93 -10.74 -1.73 -7.65
C MET A 93 -10.37 -2.76 -8.73
N ALA A 94 -9.08 -2.96 -9.01
CA ALA A 94 -8.64 -3.97 -9.96
C ALA A 94 -9.04 -5.39 -9.52
N LEU A 95 -8.86 -5.71 -8.22
CA LEU A 95 -9.27 -6.99 -7.65
C LEU A 95 -10.81 -7.14 -7.61
N LEU A 96 -11.54 -6.07 -7.31
CA LEU A 96 -13.01 -6.08 -7.34
C LEU A 96 -13.54 -6.29 -8.76
N ARG A 97 -12.94 -5.66 -9.77
CA ARG A 97 -13.25 -5.91 -11.19
C ARG A 97 -12.98 -7.38 -11.54
N ALA A 98 -11.87 -7.95 -11.09
CA ALA A 98 -11.54 -9.35 -11.35
C ALA A 98 -12.62 -10.30 -10.78
N GLN A 99 -13.10 -10.04 -9.55
CA GLN A 99 -14.19 -10.80 -8.94
C GLN A 99 -15.50 -10.75 -9.73
N VAL A 100 -15.87 -9.56 -10.25
CA VAL A 100 -17.10 -9.39 -11.04
C VAL A 100 -16.98 -10.07 -12.41
N THR A 101 -15.77 -10.12 -12.99
CA THR A 101 -15.54 -10.64 -14.34
C THR A 101 -15.29 -12.14 -14.37
N SER A 102 -14.82 -12.75 -13.28
CA SER A 102 -14.43 -14.17 -13.26
C SER A 102 -14.73 -14.90 -11.93
N PRO A 103 -16.00 -14.92 -11.47
CA PRO A 103 -16.38 -15.36 -10.12
C PRO A 103 -16.02 -16.82 -9.79
N GLU A 104 -15.81 -17.69 -10.78
CA GLU A 104 -15.61 -19.14 -10.56
C GLU A 104 -14.17 -19.56 -10.21
N SER A 105 -13.18 -18.67 -10.31
CA SER A 105 -11.75 -19.02 -10.11
C SER A 105 -11.14 -18.50 -8.81
N HIS A 106 -11.94 -17.98 -7.88
CA HIS A 106 -11.41 -17.16 -6.79
C HIS A 106 -11.51 -17.79 -5.39
N SER A 107 -10.34 -18.07 -4.80
CA SER A 107 -10.18 -18.45 -3.40
C SER A 107 -10.60 -17.33 -2.43
N MET A 108 -11.05 -17.68 -1.20
CA MET A 108 -11.38 -16.74 -0.12
C MET A 108 -10.27 -15.70 0.16
N LEU A 109 -9.01 -16.04 -0.13
CA LEU A 109 -7.86 -15.13 -0.03
C LEU A 109 -8.02 -13.86 -0.86
N HIS A 110 -8.73 -13.93 -1.98
CA HIS A 110 -8.90 -12.81 -2.89
C HIS A 110 -9.84 -11.73 -2.31
N TRP A 111 -10.86 -12.15 -1.56
CA TRP A 111 -11.74 -11.25 -0.79
C TRP A 111 -11.01 -10.60 0.39
N VAL A 112 -10.17 -11.36 1.08
CA VAL A 112 -9.33 -10.83 2.18
C VAL A 112 -8.39 -9.75 1.66
N ASN A 113 -7.78 -9.94 0.49
CA ASN A 113 -6.91 -8.93 -0.13
C ASN A 113 -7.67 -7.66 -0.50
N ILE A 114 -8.89 -7.76 -1.06
CA ILE A 114 -9.73 -6.59 -1.38
C ILE A 114 -10.01 -5.77 -0.12
N LEU A 115 -10.41 -6.43 0.97
CA LEU A 115 -10.72 -5.76 2.24
C LEU A 115 -9.47 -5.13 2.87
N LEU A 116 -8.34 -5.81 2.85
CA LEU A 116 -7.07 -5.28 3.36
C LEU A 116 -6.61 -4.06 2.57
N LEU A 117 -6.59 -4.15 1.23
CA LEU A 117 -6.15 -3.06 0.36
C LEU A 117 -7.12 -1.87 0.41
N GLY A 118 -8.43 -2.13 0.41
CA GLY A 118 -9.45 -1.10 0.59
C GLY A 118 -9.35 -0.42 1.96
N GLY A 119 -9.12 -1.20 3.03
CA GLY A 119 -8.90 -0.69 4.38
C GLY A 119 -7.63 0.16 4.49
N LEU A 120 -6.52 -0.30 3.91
CA LEU A 120 -5.26 0.46 3.83
C LEU A 120 -5.47 1.77 3.06
N GLY A 121 -6.09 1.72 1.89
CA GLY A 121 -6.45 2.92 1.11
C GLY A 121 -7.32 3.88 1.91
N GLY A 122 -8.32 3.37 2.64
CA GLY A 122 -9.19 4.15 3.52
C GLY A 122 -8.45 4.78 4.69
N VAL A 123 -7.52 4.07 5.34
CA VAL A 123 -6.68 4.61 6.43
C VAL A 123 -5.77 5.72 5.91
N TYR A 124 -5.12 5.53 4.77
CA TYR A 124 -4.30 6.58 4.15
C TYR A 124 -5.14 7.78 3.73
N GLY A 125 -6.33 7.56 3.16
CA GLY A 125 -7.30 8.61 2.82
C GLY A 125 -7.81 9.37 4.03
N TYR A 126 -8.10 8.68 5.14
CA TYR A 126 -8.50 9.29 6.41
C TYR A 126 -7.38 10.18 6.97
N PHE A 127 -6.15 9.69 6.98
CA PHE A 127 -5.00 10.50 7.35
C PHE A 127 -4.83 11.71 6.43
N LEU A 128 -5.15 11.56 5.14
CA LEU A 128 -5.04 12.64 4.16
C LEU A 128 -6.04 13.77 4.40
N VAL A 129 -7.32 13.40 4.51
CA VAL A 129 -8.44 14.36 4.59
C VAL A 129 -8.55 14.95 6.00
N PHE A 130 -8.40 14.14 7.04
CA PHE A 130 -8.69 14.60 8.41
C PHE A 130 -7.45 14.97 9.22
N LYS A 131 -6.29 14.33 8.99
CA LYS A 131 -5.09 14.56 9.80
C LYS A 131 -4.04 15.46 9.14
N THR A 132 -3.82 15.35 7.82
CA THR A 132 -2.81 16.17 7.15
C THR A 132 -3.30 17.58 6.83
N ILE A 133 -4.59 17.80 6.59
CA ILE A 133 -5.11 19.17 6.39
C ILE A 133 -4.89 20.03 7.64
N LYS A 134 -5.20 19.50 8.84
CA LYS A 134 -5.06 20.24 10.11
C LYS A 134 -3.62 20.35 10.66
N ALA A 135 -2.69 19.53 10.18
CA ALA A 135 -1.31 19.49 10.70
C ALA A 135 -0.33 20.35 9.89
N PHE A 136 -0.71 20.75 8.68
CA PHE A 136 0.14 21.49 7.74
C PHE A 136 -0.39 22.89 7.38
N GLU A 137 -1.54 23.30 7.92
CA GLU A 137 -1.84 24.73 8.12
C GLU A 137 -0.78 25.29 9.06
N LEU A 138 0.18 26.04 8.52
CA LEU A 138 1.22 26.69 9.32
C LEU A 138 0.57 27.56 10.42
N PRO A 139 1.13 27.63 11.63
CA PRO A 139 0.76 28.66 12.60
C PRO A 139 1.19 30.01 12.03
N GLY A 140 0.31 30.65 11.26
CA GLY A 140 0.59 31.91 10.56
C GLY A 140 -0.37 32.22 9.40
N MET A 141 -1.06 31.23 8.83
CA MET A 141 -2.00 31.48 7.71
C MET A 141 -3.35 32.08 8.11
N ASP A 142 -3.64 32.22 9.41
CA ASP A 142 -4.87 32.85 9.92
C ASP A 142 -4.68 34.32 10.31
N LYS A 143 -3.46 34.85 10.17
CA LYS A 143 -3.13 36.25 10.45
C LYS A 143 -2.20 36.83 9.40
N GLY A 144 -2.75 37.04 8.20
CA GLY A 144 -2.10 37.86 7.20
C GLY A 144 -2.28 37.31 5.80
N LEU A 145 -3.44 37.60 5.22
CA LEU A 145 -3.54 38.21 3.90
C LEU A 145 -4.96 38.77 3.75
N LEU A 146 -4.96 39.99 3.21
CA LEU A 146 -6.06 40.93 3.00
C LEU A 146 -7.29 40.32 2.32
#